data_AF-A0A1G0WSD9-F1
#
_entry.id   AF-A0A1G0WSD9-F1
#
_cell.length_a   1.000
_cell.length_b   1.000
_cell.length_c   1.000
_cell.angle_alpha   90.00
_cell.angle_beta   90.00
_cell.angle_gamma   90.00
#
_symmetry.space_group_name_H-M   'P 1'
#
loop_
_entity.id
_entity.type
_entity.pdbx_description
1 polymer ?
#
loop_
_entity_poly.entity_id
_entity_poly.type
_entity_poly.pdbx_seq_one_letter_code
_entity_poly.pdbx_strand_id
1 'polypeptide(L)' 'MNTQTQTLHEIYKLGLEALREKLGVSGMLRFLEIYDSGSGDYTKDRHKILKEKTVEELAAKIYAKRNKKV' A
#
# COMPACT_ATOMS: atom_id res chain seq x y z
N MET A 1 -15.93 -0.84 -27.58
CA MET A 1 -16.22 -0.49 -26.17
C MET A 1 -16.93 0.85 -26.16
N ASN A 2 -18.11 0.92 -25.55
CA ASN A 2 -18.96 2.11 -25.58
C ASN A 2 -18.49 3.07 -24.47
N THR A 3 -17.65 4.05 -24.81
CA THR A 3 -16.97 4.96 -23.87
C THR A 3 -17.87 6.03 -23.27
N GLN A 4 -19.18 6.02 -23.55
CA GLN A 4 -20.08 7.14 -23.25
C GLN A 4 -20.79 7.11 -21.87
N THR A 5 -20.50 6.17 -20.96
CA THR A 5 -21.25 6.09 -19.69
C THR A 5 -20.42 5.75 -18.45
N GLN A 6 -19.09 5.84 -18.48
CA GLN A 6 -18.26 5.58 -17.31
C GLN A 6 -17.74 6.87 -16.70
N THR A 7 -17.97 7.04 -15.41
CA THR A 7 -17.35 8.09 -14.60
C THR A 7 -15.83 7.86 -14.52
N LEU A 8 -15.08 8.93 -14.27
CA LEU A 8 -13.63 8.84 -14.04
C LEU A 8 -13.29 7.85 -12.91
N HIS A 9 -14.13 7.77 -11.88
CA HIS A 9 -13.98 6.83 -10.77
C HIS A 9 -14.12 5.37 -11.20
N GLU A 10 -15.07 5.07 -12.09
CA GLU A 10 -15.25 3.72 -12.62
C GLU A 10 -14.09 3.32 -13.52
N ILE A 11 -13.60 4.24 -14.35
CA ILE A 11 -12.40 4.02 -15.16
C ILE A 11 -11.19 3.76 -14.26
N TYR A 12 -11.03 4.54 -13.18
CA TYR A 12 -9.95 4.36 -12.22
C TYR A 12 -10.00 2.97 -11.56
N LYS A 13 -11.17 2.54 -11.09
CA LYS A 13 -11.36 1.20 -10.50
C LYS A 13 -11.02 0.09 -11.48
N LEU A 14 -11.52 0.18 -12.70
CA LEU A 14 -11.23 -0.81 -13.75
C LEU A 14 -9.73 -0.87 -14.07
N GLY A 15 -9.06 0.29 -14.12
CA GLY A 15 -7.61 0.37 -14.27
C GLY A 15 -6.86 -0.35 -13.15
N LEU A 16 -7.24 -0.12 -11.88
CA LEU A 16 -6.65 -0.81 -10.74
C LEU A 16 -6.86 -2.33 -10.80
N GLU A 17 -8.06 -2.78 -11.17
CA GLU A 17 -8.35 -4.21 -11.30
C GLU A 17 -7.51 -4.87 -12.39
N ALA A 18 -7.41 -4.24 -13.57
CA ALA A 18 -6.59 -4.72 -14.67
C ALA A 18 -5.10 -4.79 -14.30
N LEU A 19 -4.58 -3.76 -13.63
CA LEU A 19 -3.19 -3.74 -13.15
C LEU A 19 -2.93 -4.83 -12.13
N ARG A 20 -3.85 -5.02 -11.16
CA ARG A 20 -3.75 -6.08 -10.15
C ARG A 20 -3.76 -7.47 -10.78
N GLU A 21 -4.62 -7.72 -11.75
CA GLU A 21 -4.71 -9.01 -12.44
C GLU A 21 -3.41 -9.35 -13.17
N LYS A 22 -2.78 -8.37 -13.85
CA LYS A 22 -1.58 -8.61 -14.65
C LYS A 22 -0.28 -8.59 -13.85
N LEU A 23 -0.17 -7.72 -12.85
CA LEU A 23 1.09 -7.45 -12.15
C LEU A 23 1.12 -8.00 -10.72
N GLY A 24 -0.02 -8.48 -10.22
CA GLY A 24 -0.21 -8.71 -8.80
C GLY A 24 -0.21 -7.40 -7.99
N VAL A 25 -0.44 -7.51 -6.68
CA VAL A 25 -0.57 -6.33 -5.79
C VAL A 25 0.73 -5.51 -5.75
N SER A 26 1.88 -6.17 -5.59
CA SER A 26 3.18 -5.49 -5.49
C SER A 26 3.58 -4.81 -6.79
N GLY A 27 3.34 -5.45 -7.94
CA GLY A 27 3.66 -4.88 -9.24
C GLY A 27 2.74 -3.71 -9.60
N MET A 28 1.45 -3.81 -9.27
CA MET A 28 0.49 -2.70 -9.41
C MET A 28 0.92 -1.47 -8.59
N LEU A 29 1.26 -1.64 -7.31
CA LEU A 29 1.67 -0.52 -6.45
C LEU A 29 2.90 0.20 -7.03
N ARG A 30 3.93 -0.56 -7.42
CA ARG A 30 5.13 0.01 -8.04
C ARG A 30 4.83 0.70 -9.36
N PHE A 31 3.90 0.16 -10.16
CA PHE A 31 3.47 0.83 -11.40
C PHE A 31 2.84 2.19 -11.10
N LEU A 32 1.97 2.28 -10.10
CA LEU A 32 1.36 3.55 -9.69
C LEU A 32 2.41 4.56 -9.19
N GLU A 33 3.40 4.11 -8.41
CA GLU A 33 4.52 4.94 -7.92
C GLU A 33 5.39 5.56 -9.03
N ILE A 34 5.43 4.97 -10.24
CA ILE A 34 6.18 5.52 -11.38
C ILE A 34 5.49 6.78 -11.93
N TYR A 35 4.17 6.82 -11.90
CA TYR A 35 3.36 7.88 -12.51
C TYR A 35 2.78 8.87 -11.50
N ASP A 36 2.76 8.49 -10.22
CA ASP A 36 2.36 9.32 -9.11
C ASP A 36 3.52 9.35 -8.11
N SER A 37 4.03 10.54 -7.82
CA SER A 37 5.05 10.73 -6.77
C SER A 37 4.54 10.32 -5.38
N GLY A 38 3.25 10.01 -5.28
CA GLY A 38 2.54 9.89 -4.03
C GLY A 38 2.41 11.25 -3.36
N SER A 39 1.75 11.23 -2.22
CA SER A 39 1.73 12.37 -1.30
C SER A 39 2.04 11.88 0.11
N GLY A 40 2.60 12.76 0.93
CA GLY A 40 2.96 12.46 2.31
C GLY A 40 4.45 12.53 2.55
N ASP A 41 4.80 12.71 3.82
CA ASP A 41 6.17 12.77 4.30
C ASP A 41 6.36 11.58 5.25
N TYR A 42 6.73 10.43 4.68
CA TYR A 42 6.92 9.22 5.46
C TYR A 42 7.97 9.42 6.56
N THR A 43 8.96 10.29 6.36
CA THR A 43 9.94 10.62 7.40
C THR A 43 9.26 11.25 8.61
N LYS A 44 8.39 12.25 8.42
CA LYS A 44 7.61 12.85 9.51
C LYS A 44 6.59 11.89 10.11
N ASP A 45 5.86 11.15 9.28
CA ASP A 45 4.78 10.28 9.75
C ASP A 45 5.31 9.04 10.47
N ARG A 46 6.47 8.51 10.05
CA ARG A 46 7.17 7.43 10.74
C ARG A 46 7.45 7.78 12.19
N HIS A 47 7.85 9.02 12.49
CA HIS A 47 8.11 9.45 13.87
C HIS A 47 6.83 9.44 14.73
N LYS A 48 5.67 9.77 14.15
CA LYS A 48 4.37 9.69 14.86
C LYS A 48 3.94 8.24 15.12
N ILE A 49 4.14 7.36 14.13
CA ILE A 49 3.68 5.96 14.16
C ILE A 49 4.58 5.11 15.06
N LEU A 50 5.88 5.20 14.87
CA LEU A 50 6.85 4.36 15.57
C LEU A 50 7.31 4.96 16.89
N LYS A 51 7.25 6.28 17.07
CA LYS A 51 7.78 6.99 18.25
C LYS A 51 9.23 6.56 18.52
N GLU A 52 9.65 6.54 19.79
CA GLU A 52 10.97 6.12 20.25
C GLU A 52 11.13 4.59 20.37
N LYS A 53 10.38 3.79 19.60
CA LYS A 53 10.49 2.33 19.69
C LYS A 53 11.80 1.86 19.06
N THR A 54 12.52 1.02 19.78
CA THR A 54 13.72 0.38 19.23
C THR A 54 13.34 -0.79 18.31
N VAL A 55 14.30 -1.20 17.47
CA VAL A 55 14.12 -2.35 16.56
C VAL A 55 13.86 -3.62 17.36
N GLU A 56 14.55 -3.78 18.49
CA GLU A 56 14.44 -4.94 19.39
C GLU A 56 13.04 -5.04 19.99
N GLU A 57 12.47 -3.93 20.44
CA GLU A 57 11.10 -3.89 20.97
C GLU A 57 10.06 -4.27 19.91
N LEU A 58 10.24 -3.81 18.67
CA LEU A 58 9.36 -4.14 17.55
C LEU A 58 9.48 -5.61 17.17
N ALA A 59 10.70 -6.13 17.09
CA ALA A 59 10.97 -7.53 16.80
C ALA A 59 10.34 -8.44 17.86
N ALA A 60 10.56 -8.16 19.15
CA ALA A 60 9.97 -8.92 20.25
C ALA A 60 8.43 -8.97 20.17
N LYS A 61 7.77 -7.85 19.83
CA LYS A 61 6.31 -7.80 19.63
C LYS A 61 5.85 -8.67 18.45
N ILE A 62 6.59 -8.67 17.35
CA ILE A 62 6.28 -9.50 16.18
C ILE A 62 6.39 -10.99 16.54
N TYR A 63 7.48 -11.41 17.20
CA TYR A 63 7.66 -12.79 17.64
C TYR A 63 6.59 -13.22 18.65
N ALA A 64 6.29 -12.40 19.65
CA ALA A 64 5.22 -12.69 20.61
C ALA A 64 3.85 -12.85 19.95
N LYS A 65 3.52 -12.03 18.94
CA LYS A 65 2.26 -12.14 18.19
C LYS A 65 2.19 -13.40 17.33
N ARG A 66 3.33 -13.85 16.77
CA ARG A 66 3.42 -15.12 16.03
C ARG A 66 3.23 -16.32 16.96
N ASN A 67 3.80 -16.28 18.16
CA ASN A 67 3.73 -17.37 19.12
C ASN A 67 2.37 -17.48 19.82
N LYS A 68 1.60 -16.38 19.91
CA LYS A 68 0.21 -16.37 20.43
C LYS A 68 -0.85 -16.88 19.44
N LYS A 69 -0.48 -17.18 18.19
CA LYS A 69 -1.38 -17.76 17.18
C LYS A 69 -1.37 -19.30 17.17
N VAL A 70 -0.82 -19.92 18.22
CA VAL A 70 -0.90 -21.36 18.50
C VAL A 70 -1.93 -21.58 19.59
#